data_AF-A0A927AR12-F1
#
_entry.id   AF-A0A927AR12-F1
#
_cell.length_a   1.000
_cell.length_b   1.000
_cell.length_c   1.000
_cell.angle_alpha   90.00
_cell.angle_beta   90.00
_cell.angle_gamma   90.00
#
_symmetry.space_group_name_H-M   'P 1'
#
loop_
_entity.id
_entity.type
_entity.pdbx_description
1 polymer ?
#
loop_
_entity_poly.entity_id
_entity_poly.type
_entity_poly.pdbx_seq_one_letter_code
_entity_poly.pdbx_strand_id
1 'polypeptide(L)'
;MKPLHIRLTTLTLLVLTTALFRILPHWYNFTPVAALALFGAATFERKWLGLVAPLVAMFLSDVVIGFHGNMEAVYISFVVTWLLGLWALRRPTVWKVAAASLTSSLLFFLITNFAVWYGSAYYPQTLAGLMGCYVAGMAFYNGTSFFLNGILGDLFFSGLLFGCYYLLQQRFTVLRPVHA
;
A
#
# COMPACT_ATOMS: atom_id res chain seq x y z
N MET A 1 -18.19 -20.62 14.21
CA MET A 1 -17.89 -19.23 14.61
C MET A 1 -18.88 -18.28 13.94
N LYS A 2 -19.36 -17.23 14.62
CA LYS A 2 -20.28 -16.24 13.99
C LYS A 2 -19.53 -15.48 12.87
N PRO A 3 -20.19 -15.11 11.76
CA PRO A 3 -19.55 -14.47 10.60
C PRO A 3 -18.82 -13.16 10.95
N LEU A 4 -19.31 -12.41 11.95
CA LEU A 4 -18.65 -11.20 12.44
C LEU A 4 -17.27 -11.49 13.06
N HIS A 5 -17.12 -12.60 13.80
CA HIS A 5 -15.85 -12.93 14.43
C HIS A 5 -14.79 -13.27 13.38
N ILE A 6 -15.16 -14.01 12.34
CA ILE A 6 -14.26 -14.36 11.23
C ILE A 6 -13.74 -13.09 10.55
N ARG A 7 -14.62 -12.13 10.26
CA ARG A 7 -14.24 -10.86 9.62
C ARG A 7 -13.25 -10.06 10.47
N LEU A 8 -13.55 -9.92 11.76
CA LEU A 8 -12.68 -9.21 12.70
C LEU A 8 -11.32 -9.90 12.83
N THR A 9 -11.31 -11.22 13.00
CA THR A 9 -10.07 -12.00 13.09
C THR A 9 -9.21 -11.85 11.83
N THR A 10 -9.80 -11.93 10.63
CA THR A 10 -9.06 -11.73 9.37
C THR A 10 -8.48 -10.31 9.28
N LEU A 11 -9.26 -9.28 9.60
CA LEU A 11 -8.78 -7.90 9.61
C LEU A 11 -7.63 -7.69 10.58
N THR A 12 -7.79 -8.17 11.82
CA THR A 12 -6.74 -8.10 12.84
C THR A 12 -5.48 -8.81 12.36
N LEU A 13 -5.59 -9.99 11.75
CA LEU A 13 -4.44 -10.73 11.23
C LEU A 13 -3.74 -9.96 10.10
N LEU A 14 -4.47 -9.39 9.15
CA LEU A 14 -3.90 -8.58 8.07
C LEU A 14 -3.16 -7.34 8.60
N VAL A 15 -3.75 -6.65 9.58
CA VAL A 15 -3.15 -5.48 10.24
C VAL A 15 -1.86 -5.87 10.96
N LEU A 16 -1.92 -6.90 11.81
CA LEU A 16 -0.77 -7.33 12.62
C LEU A 16 0.37 -7.87 11.76
N THR A 17 0.07 -8.66 10.72
CA THR A 17 1.09 -9.19 9.81
C THR A 17 1.76 -8.08 9.00
N THR A 18 0.98 -7.09 8.54
CA THR A 18 1.51 -5.92 7.82
C THR A 18 2.39 -5.06 8.73
N ALA A 19 1.95 -4.79 9.95
CA ALA A 19 2.74 -4.06 10.95
C ALA A 19 4.03 -4.81 11.29
N LEU A 20 3.96 -6.12 11.52
CA LEU A 20 5.12 -6.95 11.82
C LEU A 20 6.12 -6.99 10.66
N PHE A 21 5.64 -7.10 9.41
CA PHE A 21 6.50 -7.09 8.23
C PHE A 21 7.31 -5.80 8.13
N ARG A 22 6.71 -4.65 8.46
CA ARG A 22 7.41 -3.36 8.50
C ARG A 22 8.47 -3.28 9.60
N ILE A 23 8.29 -3.98 10.71
CA ILE A 23 9.24 -3.97 11.84
C ILE A 23 10.45 -4.87 11.55
N LEU A 24 10.24 -5.99 10.87
CA LEU A 24 11.31 -6.92 10.52
C LEU A 24 12.22 -6.34 9.43
N PRO A 25 13.50 -6.76 9.34
CA PRO A 25 14.38 -6.34 8.25
C PRO A 25 13.81 -6.75 6.88
N HIS A 26 13.54 -5.75 6.05
CA HIS A 26 13.04 -5.91 4.69
C HIS A 26 13.68 -4.83 3.80
N TRP A 27 13.55 -4.97 2.47
CA TRP A 27 13.98 -3.91 1.58
C TRP A 27 13.10 -2.68 1.73
N TYR A 28 13.70 -1.50 1.70
CA TYR A 28 12.97 -0.23 1.76
C TYR A 28 11.83 -0.19 0.75
N ASN A 29 10.65 0.25 1.19
CA ASN A 29 9.39 0.30 0.43
C ASN A 29 8.81 -1.04 -0.05
N PHE A 30 9.51 -2.16 0.13
CA PHE A 30 8.95 -3.49 -0.16
C PHE A 30 8.03 -3.91 0.99
N THR A 31 6.78 -3.42 1.02
CA THR A 31 5.85 -3.67 2.14
C THR A 31 4.44 -3.99 1.66
N PRO A 32 3.61 -4.69 2.44
CA PRO A 32 2.25 -5.05 2.02
C PRO A 32 1.22 -3.90 2.16
N VAL A 33 1.62 -2.68 2.52
CA VAL A 33 0.68 -1.61 2.91
C VAL A 33 -0.19 -1.13 1.74
N ALA A 34 0.41 -0.81 0.58
CA ALA A 34 -0.35 -0.37 -0.60
C ALA A 34 -1.22 -1.50 -1.16
N ALA A 35 -0.70 -2.73 -1.18
CA ALA A 35 -1.47 -3.91 -1.54
C ALA A 35 -2.69 -4.11 -0.61
N LEU A 36 -2.54 -3.93 0.70
CA LEU A 36 -3.63 -4.01 1.66
C LEU A 36 -4.67 -2.89 1.43
N ALA A 37 -4.24 -1.68 1.10
CA ALA A 37 -5.14 -0.57 0.76
C ALA A 37 -5.96 -0.87 -0.52
N LEU A 38 -5.32 -1.33 -1.60
CA LEU A 38 -5.99 -1.73 -2.84
C LEU A 38 -6.92 -2.92 -2.62
N PHE A 39 -6.46 -3.94 -1.89
CA PHE A 39 -7.24 -5.13 -1.57
C PHE A 39 -8.47 -4.80 -0.73
N GLY A 40 -8.29 -4.00 0.32
CA GLY A 40 -9.37 -3.56 1.20
C GLY A 40 -10.41 -2.72 0.45
N ALA A 41 -9.97 -1.83 -0.44
CA ALA A 41 -10.86 -1.06 -1.30
C ALA A 41 -11.71 -1.95 -2.22
N ALA A 42 -11.10 -2.97 -2.83
CA ALA A 42 -11.78 -3.89 -3.74
C ALA A 42 -12.74 -4.85 -3.01
N THR A 43 -12.30 -5.45 -1.90
CA THR A 43 -12.93 -6.66 -1.34
C THR A 43 -13.80 -6.42 -0.12
N PHE A 44 -13.51 -5.44 0.72
CA PHE A 44 -14.28 -5.27 1.95
C PHE A 44 -15.67 -4.71 1.64
N GLU A 45 -16.69 -5.21 2.35
CA GLU A 45 -18.06 -4.68 2.25
C GLU A 45 -18.11 -3.23 2.75
N ARG A 46 -17.53 -2.97 3.93
CA ARG A 46 -17.39 -1.63 4.48
C ARG A 46 -16.07 -1.04 4.02
N LYS A 47 -16.13 -0.24 2.96
CA LYS A 47 -14.95 0.32 2.26
C LYS A 47 -13.98 1.06 3.19
N TRP A 48 -14.47 1.75 4.21
CA TRP A 48 -13.64 2.45 5.19
C TRP A 48 -12.70 1.53 5.98
N LEU A 49 -13.05 0.24 6.16
CA LEU A 49 -12.14 -0.73 6.80
C LEU A 49 -10.89 -0.98 5.94
N GLY A 50 -11.01 -0.86 4.61
CA GLY A 50 -9.90 -0.99 3.69
C GLY A 50 -8.94 0.19 3.73
N LEU A 51 -9.36 1.31 4.34
CA LEU A 51 -8.53 2.47 4.64
C LEU A 51 -7.93 2.37 6.05
N VAL A 52 -8.77 2.04 7.04
CA VAL A 52 -8.33 1.99 8.44
C VAL A 52 -7.30 0.88 8.65
N ALA A 53 -7.45 -0.28 8.02
CA ALA A 53 -6.52 -1.40 8.19
C ALA A 53 -5.05 -1.05 7.86
N PRO A 54 -4.70 -0.54 6.66
CA PRO A 54 -3.32 -0.16 6.36
C PRO A 54 -2.82 1.00 7.25
N LEU A 55 -3.67 2.01 7.56
CA LEU A 55 -3.27 3.14 8.39
C LEU A 55 -2.99 2.75 9.84
N VAL A 56 -3.78 1.85 10.41
CA VAL A 56 -3.53 1.30 11.76
C VAL A 56 -2.27 0.43 11.74
N ALA A 57 -2.07 -0.41 10.73
CA ALA A 57 -0.87 -1.20 10.60
C ALA A 57 0.39 -0.32 10.54
N MET A 58 0.31 0.79 9.80
CA MET A 58 1.36 1.78 9.75
C MET A 58 1.62 2.41 11.10
N PHE A 59 0.59 2.97 11.73
CA PHE A 59 0.71 3.64 13.03
C PHE A 59 1.33 2.73 14.09
N LEU A 60 0.88 1.48 14.19
CA LEU A 60 1.42 0.51 15.13
C LEU A 60 2.91 0.23 14.90
N SER A 61 3.34 0.14 13.64
CA SER A 61 4.75 -0.10 13.33
C SER A 61 5.60 1.17 13.46
N ASP A 62 5.06 2.36 13.18
CA ASP A 62 5.76 3.63 13.38
C ASP A 62 5.98 3.96 14.86
N VAL A 63 5.07 3.53 15.75
CA VAL A 63 5.27 3.60 17.21
C VAL A 63 6.51 2.81 17.65
N VAL A 64 6.86 1.73 16.94
CA VAL A 64 8.03 0.88 17.24
C VAL A 64 9.28 1.38 16.51
N ILE A 65 9.17 1.75 15.23
CA ILE A 65 10.29 2.16 14.38
C ILE A 65 10.74 3.59 14.70
N GLY A 66 9.80 4.44 15.12
CA GLY A 66 10.01 5.87 15.40
C GLY A 66 9.34 6.78 14.36
N PHE A 67 8.83 7.92 14.85
CA PHE A 67 8.26 8.96 14.01
C PHE A 67 9.36 9.79 13.32
N HIS A 68 9.09 10.20 12.08
CA HIS A 68 10.03 10.93 11.22
C HIS A 68 9.30 12.04 10.44
N GLY A 69 10.05 12.89 9.74
CA GLY A 69 9.48 13.99 8.96
C GLY A 69 8.66 13.50 7.75
N ASN A 70 7.68 14.31 7.32
CA ASN A 70 6.83 14.07 6.15
C ASN A 70 5.99 12.78 6.19
N MET A 71 5.78 12.21 7.38
CA MET A 71 4.93 11.03 7.55
C MET A 71 3.52 11.24 7.03
N GLU A 72 2.97 12.45 7.17
CA GLU A 72 1.68 12.82 6.64
C GLU A 72 1.56 12.54 5.13
N ALA A 73 2.62 12.76 4.34
CA ALA A 73 2.64 12.47 2.92
C ALA A 73 2.59 10.97 2.63
N VAL A 74 3.24 10.16 3.48
CA VAL A 74 3.18 8.69 3.40
C VAL A 74 1.76 8.20 3.67
N TYR A 75 1.12 8.69 4.73
CA TYR A 75 -0.25 8.32 5.10
C TYR A 75 -1.24 8.76 4.02
N ILE A 76 -1.11 9.99 3.51
CA ILE A 76 -1.93 10.51 2.40
C ILE A 76 -1.76 9.64 1.15
N SER A 77 -0.55 9.19 0.84
CA SER A 77 -0.30 8.33 -0.32
C SER A 77 -1.08 7.01 -0.24
N PHE A 78 -1.26 6.44 0.95
CA PHE A 78 -2.08 5.25 1.13
C PHE A 78 -3.59 5.54 1.11
N VAL A 79 -4.02 6.73 1.53
CA VAL A 79 -5.40 7.20 1.30
C VAL A 79 -5.67 7.30 -0.21
N VAL A 80 -4.76 7.90 -0.97
CA VAL A 80 -4.85 8.00 -2.44
C VAL A 80 -4.85 6.62 -3.09
N THR A 81 -4.01 5.70 -2.60
CA THR A 81 -3.97 4.31 -3.06
C THR A 81 -5.31 3.59 -2.82
N TRP A 82 -5.92 3.78 -1.65
CA TRP A 82 -7.24 3.25 -1.35
C TRP A 82 -8.32 3.83 -2.27
N LEU A 83 -8.31 5.15 -2.51
CA LEU A 83 -9.22 5.82 -3.46
C LEU A 83 -9.07 5.28 -4.89
N LEU A 84 -7.83 5.09 -5.34
CA LEU A 84 -7.51 4.45 -6.62
C LEU A 84 -8.14 3.05 -6.69
N GLY A 85 -8.00 2.25 -5.64
CA GLY A 85 -8.62 0.92 -5.54
C GLY A 85 -10.16 0.97 -5.63
N LEU A 86 -10.82 1.92 -4.97
CA LEU A 86 -12.28 2.06 -5.02
C LEU A 86 -12.81 2.34 -6.42
N TRP A 87 -12.04 3.08 -7.21
CA TRP A 87 -12.41 3.45 -8.57
C TRP A 87 -12.00 2.37 -9.58
N ALA A 88 -10.73 1.97 -9.59
CA ALA A 88 -10.16 1.07 -10.60
C ALA A 88 -10.56 -0.40 -10.40
N LEU A 89 -10.77 -0.84 -9.15
CA LEU A 89 -10.94 -2.26 -8.79
C LEU A 89 -12.38 -2.63 -8.42
N ARG A 90 -13.38 -1.89 -8.92
CA ARG A 90 -14.81 -2.28 -8.78
C ARG A 90 -15.12 -3.66 -9.35
N ARG A 91 -14.40 -4.04 -10.41
CA ARG A 91 -14.42 -5.38 -11.02
C ARG A 91 -12.96 -5.79 -11.26
N PRO A 92 -12.30 -6.36 -10.25
CA PRO A 92 -10.87 -6.63 -10.30
C PRO A 92 -10.58 -7.74 -11.32
N THR A 93 -9.61 -7.49 -12.19
CA THR A 93 -8.98 -8.48 -13.07
C THR A 93 -7.49 -8.44 -12.82
N VAL A 94 -6.74 -9.47 -13.23
CA VAL A 94 -5.28 -9.53 -13.07
C VAL A 94 -4.62 -8.25 -13.62
N TRP A 95 -5.03 -7.81 -14.81
CA TRP A 95 -4.52 -6.59 -15.43
C TRP A 95 -4.85 -5.31 -14.65
N LYS A 96 -6.08 -5.19 -14.14
CA LYS A 96 -6.47 -4.02 -13.34
C LYS A 96 -5.73 -3.98 -12.00
N VAL A 97 -5.52 -5.12 -11.37
CA VAL A 97 -4.75 -5.21 -10.12
C VAL A 97 -3.29 -4.82 -10.37
N ALA A 98 -2.66 -5.35 -11.42
CA ALA A 98 -1.29 -4.99 -11.79
C ALA A 98 -1.16 -3.50 -12.14
N ALA A 99 -2.07 -2.96 -12.96
CA ALA A 99 -2.08 -1.55 -13.32
C ALA A 99 -2.32 -0.63 -12.11
N ALA A 100 -3.25 -0.98 -11.22
CA ALA A 100 -3.50 -0.22 -10.01
C ALA A 100 -2.30 -0.26 -9.05
N SER A 101 -1.62 -1.41 -8.95
CA SER A 101 -0.40 -1.56 -8.13
C SER A 101 0.75 -0.68 -8.65
N LEU A 102 1.02 -0.72 -9.96
CA LEU A 102 2.02 0.15 -10.58
C LEU A 102 1.68 1.63 -10.41
N THR A 103 0.40 1.97 -10.58
CA THR A 103 -0.07 3.34 -10.43
C THR A 103 0.04 3.80 -8.97
N SER A 104 -0.26 2.95 -7.98
CA SER A 104 -0.08 3.30 -6.58
C SER A 104 1.38 3.52 -6.22
N SER A 105 2.32 2.68 -6.70
CA SER A 105 3.74 2.89 -6.45
C SER A 105 4.23 4.21 -7.06
N LEU A 106 3.78 4.53 -8.27
CA LEU A 106 4.10 5.79 -8.94
C LEU A 106 3.54 7.00 -8.17
N LEU A 107 2.27 6.95 -7.75
CA LEU A 107 1.66 8.03 -6.97
C LEU A 107 2.34 8.19 -5.61
N PHE A 108 2.61 7.09 -4.91
CA PHE A 108 3.36 7.10 -3.65
C PHE A 108 4.72 7.77 -3.83
N PHE A 109 5.47 7.38 -4.86
CA PHE A 109 6.76 7.97 -5.18
C PHE A 109 6.68 9.47 -5.44
N LEU A 110 5.72 9.91 -6.27
CA LEU A 110 5.55 11.32 -6.60
C LEU A 110 5.15 12.14 -5.37
N ILE A 111 4.16 11.69 -4.59
CA ILE A 111 3.64 12.41 -3.42
C ILE A 111 4.72 12.53 -2.33
N THR A 112 5.40 11.44 -2.00
CA THR A 112 6.38 11.41 -0.91
C THR A 112 7.64 12.21 -1.25
N ASN A 113 8.15 12.12 -2.48
CA ASN A 113 9.31 12.92 -2.90
C ASN A 113 8.95 14.39 -3.07
N PHE A 114 7.73 14.72 -3.52
CA PHE A 114 7.26 16.10 -3.52
C PHE A 114 7.23 16.69 -2.11
N ALA A 115 6.76 15.94 -1.11
CA ALA A 115 6.77 16.38 0.28
C ALA A 115 8.20 16.53 0.85
N VAL A 116 9.14 15.68 0.45
CA VAL A 116 10.56 15.84 0.79
C VAL A 116 11.18 17.08 0.16
N TRP A 117 10.77 17.43 -1.06
CA TRP A 117 11.23 18.65 -1.73
C TRP A 117 10.61 19.91 -1.13
N TYR A 118 9.30 19.90 -0.86
CA TYR A 118 8.56 21.08 -0.43
C TYR A 118 9.03 21.58 0.93
N GLY A 119 9.51 22.82 0.99
CA GLY A 119 10.00 23.43 2.24
C GLY A 119 11.33 22.87 2.74
N SER A 120 11.99 22.00 1.98
CA SER A 120 13.30 21.45 2.31
C SER A 120 14.44 22.43 2.05
N ALA A 121 15.42 22.41 2.94
CA ALA A 121 16.69 23.12 2.77
C ALA A 121 17.69 22.36 1.88
N TYR A 122 17.44 21.08 1.61
CA TYR A 122 18.34 20.22 0.81
C TYR A 122 18.18 20.43 -0.70
N TYR A 123 16.98 20.83 -1.13
CA TYR A 123 16.68 21.05 -2.54
C TYR A 123 16.21 22.49 -2.77
N PRO A 124 16.71 23.18 -3.82
CA PRO A 124 16.18 24.48 -4.21
C PRO A 124 14.67 24.41 -4.45
N GLN A 125 13.93 25.42 -3.99
CA GLN A 125 12.47 25.54 -4.21
C GLN A 125 12.17 26.01 -5.65
N THR A 126 12.69 25.27 -6.63
CA THR A 126 12.53 25.48 -8.07
C THR A 126 12.19 24.14 -8.74
N LEU A 127 11.69 24.19 -9.98
CA LEU A 127 11.40 22.98 -10.75
C LEU A 127 12.64 22.09 -10.92
N ALA A 128 13.82 22.69 -11.09
CA ALA A 128 15.08 21.95 -11.19
C ALA A 128 15.41 21.20 -9.89
N GLY A 129 15.18 21.83 -8.73
CA GLY A 129 15.34 21.18 -7.42
C GLY A 129 14.36 20.02 -7.21
N LEU A 130 13.11 20.18 -7.65
CA LEU A 130 12.10 19.11 -7.60
C LEU A 130 12.52 17.91 -8.47
N MET A 131 12.96 18.17 -9.70
CA MET A 131 13.46 17.10 -10.57
C MET A 131 14.69 16.41 -9.97
N GLY A 132 15.60 17.18 -9.34
CA GLY A 132 16.72 16.63 -8.59
C GLY A 132 16.29 15.70 -7.44
N CYS A 133 15.23 16.08 -6.71
CA CYS A 133 14.66 15.25 -5.65
C CYS A 133 14.08 13.94 -6.21
N TYR A 134 13.32 13.98 -7.32
CA TYR A 134 12.82 12.76 -7.96
C TYR A 134 13.95 11.87 -8.49
N VAL A 135 14.99 12.45 -9.10
CA VAL A 135 16.15 11.68 -9.57
C VAL A 135 16.85 11.00 -8.39
N ALA A 136 17.01 11.70 -7.27
CA ALA A 136 17.56 11.13 -6.05
C ALA A 136 16.68 10.01 -5.46
N GLY A 137 15.34 10.16 -5.51
CA GLY A 137 14.41 9.12 -5.09
C GLY A 137 14.44 7.85 -5.95
N MET A 138 14.79 7.99 -7.24
CA MET A 138 15.02 6.84 -8.13
C MET A 138 16.37 6.17 -7.87
N ALA A 139 17.33 6.91 -7.30
CA ALA A 139 18.71 6.48 -7.15
C ALA A 139 18.85 5.25 -6.25
N PHE A 140 19.90 4.49 -6.51
CA PHE A 140 20.20 3.25 -5.80
C PHE A 140 20.91 3.57 -4.48
N TYR A 141 20.34 3.13 -3.36
CA TYR A 141 21.03 3.05 -2.09
C TYR A 141 21.52 1.61 -1.89
N ASN A 142 22.82 1.42 -1.65
CA ASN A 142 23.45 0.11 -1.45
C ASN A 142 23.11 -0.94 -2.54
N GLY A 143 23.03 -0.52 -3.81
CA GLY A 143 22.71 -1.42 -4.93
C GLY A 143 21.22 -1.74 -5.11
N THR A 144 20.32 -1.08 -4.37
CA THR A 144 18.85 -1.24 -4.49
C THR A 144 18.15 0.09 -4.72
N SER A 145 17.13 0.14 -5.58
CA SER A 145 16.34 1.36 -5.85
C SER A 145 15.06 1.36 -5.01
N PHE A 146 14.83 2.42 -4.25
CA PHE A 146 13.62 2.58 -3.43
C PHE A 146 12.33 2.54 -4.24
N PHE A 147 12.37 3.08 -5.46
CA PHE A 147 11.22 3.09 -6.35
C PHE A 147 10.94 1.70 -6.92
N LEU A 148 11.97 1.00 -7.40
CA LEU A 148 11.81 -0.36 -7.91
C LEU A 148 11.37 -1.34 -6.82
N ASN A 149 11.90 -1.20 -5.60
CA ASN A 149 11.45 -2.01 -4.47
C ASN A 149 9.97 -1.80 -4.17
N GLY A 150 9.48 -0.56 -4.24
CA GLY A 150 8.06 -0.24 -4.09
C GLY A 150 7.20 -0.92 -5.18
N ILE A 151 7.60 -0.80 -6.45
CA ILE A 151 6.92 -1.46 -7.57
C ILE A 151 6.87 -2.98 -7.38
N LEU A 152 8.02 -3.59 -7.07
CA LEU A 152 8.11 -5.04 -6.91
C LEU A 152 7.31 -5.51 -5.69
N GLY A 153 7.36 -4.78 -4.59
CA GLY A 153 6.59 -5.05 -3.37
C GLY A 153 5.09 -4.97 -3.65
N ASP A 154 4.63 -3.89 -4.25
CA ASP A 154 3.20 -3.67 -4.52
C ASP A 154 2.64 -4.73 -5.47
N LEU A 155 3.39 -5.08 -6.53
CA LEU A 155 3.01 -6.16 -7.43
C LEU A 155 2.99 -7.52 -6.72
N PHE A 156 4.03 -7.84 -5.95
CA PHE A 156 4.16 -9.10 -5.23
C PHE A 156 3.02 -9.28 -4.21
N PHE A 157 2.83 -8.31 -3.32
CA PHE A 157 1.81 -8.41 -2.27
C PHE A 157 0.40 -8.28 -2.81
N SER A 158 0.16 -7.48 -3.85
CA SER A 158 -1.16 -7.43 -4.50
C SER A 158 -1.46 -8.75 -5.21
N GLY A 159 -0.48 -9.33 -5.91
CA GLY A 159 -0.60 -10.66 -6.49
C GLY A 159 -0.90 -11.72 -5.44
N LEU A 160 -0.21 -11.68 -4.30
CA LEU A 160 -0.43 -12.60 -3.18
C LEU A 160 -1.84 -12.45 -2.59
N LEU A 161 -2.24 -11.23 -2.21
CA LEU A 161 -3.54 -10.98 -1.57
C LEU A 161 -4.72 -11.30 -2.50
N PHE A 162 -4.71 -10.78 -3.72
CA PHE A 162 -5.79 -11.03 -4.68
C PHE A 162 -5.78 -12.47 -5.19
N GLY A 163 -4.60 -13.06 -5.41
CA GLY A 163 -4.44 -14.44 -5.87
C GLY A 163 -4.93 -15.45 -4.81
N CYS A 164 -4.47 -15.31 -3.56
CA CYS A 164 -4.96 -16.14 -2.46
C CYS A 164 -6.48 -15.99 -2.27
N TYR A 165 -7.00 -14.76 -2.33
CA TYR A 165 -8.44 -14.52 -2.22
C TYR A 165 -9.23 -15.19 -3.34
N TYR A 166 -8.76 -15.11 -4.58
CA TYR A 166 -9.38 -15.79 -5.72
C TYR A 166 -9.40 -17.32 -5.53
N LEU A 167 -8.29 -17.92 -5.11
CA LEU A 167 -8.21 -19.36 -4.84
C LEU A 167 -9.16 -19.80 -3.71
N LEU A 168 -9.29 -18.98 -2.66
CA LEU A 168 -10.24 -19.21 -1.58
C LEU A 168 -11.69 -19.16 -2.08
N GLN A 169 -12.03 -18.25 -3.00
CA GLN A 169 -13.37 -18.18 -3.61
C GLN A 169 -13.72 -19.39 -4.49
N GLN A 170 -12.71 -20.07 -5.05
CA GLN A 170 -12.91 -21.32 -5.79
C GLN A 170 -13.22 -22.49 -4.86
N ARG A 171 -12.58 -22.52 -3.68
CA ARG A 171 -12.77 -23.58 -2.66
C ARG A 171 -14.02 -23.35 -1.81
N PHE A 172 -14.34 -22.11 -1.46
CA PHE A 172 -15.43 -21.74 -0.56
C PHE A 172 -16.43 -20.84 -1.28
N THR A 173 -17.55 -21.43 -1.72
CA THR A 173 -18.61 -20.72 -2.45
C THR A 173 -19.23 -19.56 -1.67
N VAL A 174 -19.20 -19.61 -0.33
CA VAL A 174 -19.66 -18.53 0.56
C VAL A 174 -18.89 -17.21 0.38
N LEU A 175 -17.69 -17.25 -0.21
CA LEU A 175 -16.87 -16.07 -0.48
C LEU A 175 -17.14 -15.47 -1.87
N ARG A 176 -17.96 -16.11 -2.69
CA ARG A 176 -18.37 -15.56 -3.99
C ARG A 176 -19.37 -14.42 -3.76
N PRO A 177 -19.20 -13.26 -4.42
CA PRO A 177 -20.21 -12.21 -4.34
C PRO A 177 -21.54 -12.74 -4.87
N VAL A 178 -22.64 -12.42 -4.16
CA VAL A 178 -24.01 -12.92 -4.43
C VAL A 178 -24.56 -12.52 -5.81
N HIS A 179 -23.86 -11.63 -6.54
CA HIS A 179 -24.28 -11.10 -7.84
C HIS A 179 -23.21 -11.34 -8.93
N ALA A 180 -22.81 -12.60 -9.11
CA ALA A 180 -22.04 -13.01 -10.29
C ALA A 180 -22.97 -13.30 -11.46
#